data_AF-A0A7V4PNI6-F1
#
_entry.id   AF-A0A7V4PNI6-F1
#
_cell.length_a   1.000
_cell.length_b   1.000
_cell.length_c   1.000
_cell.angle_alpha   90.00
_cell.angle_beta   90.00
_cell.angle_gamma   90.00
#
_symmetry.space_group_name_H-M   'P 1'
#
loop_
_entity.id
_entity.type
_entity.pdbx_description
1 polymer ?
#
loop_
_entity_poly.entity_id
_entity_poly.type
_entity_poly.pdbx_seq_one_letter_code
_entity_poly.pdbx_strand_id
1 'polypeptide(L)'
;MDKKYLHRKLFDQLISWLDRREILAIKGPRQSGKTTLLQMLKDYLVLEKKVEKEQVIYLTLEDIDILEALSRDPKSFIKSYIGGKQDHRFYFLIDAFHYL
;
A
#
# COMPACT_ATOMS: atom_id res chain seq x y z
N MET A 1 17.15 -16.28 -0.43
CA MET A 1 16.90 -14.83 -0.52
C MET A 1 17.33 -14.21 0.80
N ASP A 2 18.33 -13.34 0.78
CA ASP A 2 18.73 -12.58 1.98
C ASP A 2 17.53 -11.81 2.52
N LYS A 3 17.17 -12.08 3.79
CA LYS A 3 16.06 -11.39 4.43
C LYS A 3 16.49 -9.95 4.74
N LYS A 4 16.18 -9.04 3.82
CA LYS A 4 16.33 -7.58 3.98
C LYS A 4 15.66 -7.04 5.25
N TYR A 5 14.63 -7.73 5.76
CA TYR A 5 13.86 -7.32 6.93
C TYR A 5 13.68 -8.46 7.94
N LEU A 6 13.66 -8.10 9.23
CA LEU A 6 13.24 -9.00 10.31
C LEU A 6 11.74 -9.31 10.19
N HIS A 7 11.37 -10.56 10.47
CA HIS A 7 9.99 -11.00 10.44
C HIS A 7 9.14 -10.29 11.51
N ARG A 8 7.87 -9.99 11.18
CA ARG A 8 6.94 -9.24 12.05
C ARG A 8 5.60 -9.98 12.16
N LYS A 9 5.14 -10.27 13.38
CA LYS A 9 3.83 -10.93 13.60
C LYS A 9 2.65 -10.20 12.94
N LEU A 10 2.68 -8.86 12.93
CA LEU A 10 1.64 -8.05 12.30
C LEU A 10 1.58 -8.24 10.77
N PHE A 11 2.70 -8.58 10.14
CA PHE A 11 2.75 -8.88 8.72
C PHE A 11 1.87 -10.11 8.38
N ASP A 12 1.98 -11.18 9.18
CA ASP A 12 1.17 -12.40 8.98
C ASP A 12 -0.32 -12.14 9.12
N GLN A 13 -0.70 -11.27 10.06
CA GLN A 13 -2.09 -10.85 10.23
C GLN A 13 -2.58 -10.07 8.99
N LEU A 14 -1.79 -9.12 8.51
CA LEU A 14 -2.15 -8.31 7.34
C LEU A 14 -2.33 -9.17 6.07
N ILE A 15 -1.42 -10.12 5.80
CA ILE A 15 -1.53 -10.99 4.62
C ILE A 15 -2.76 -11.90 4.67
N SER A 16 -3.20 -12.32 5.86
CA SER A 16 -4.42 -13.13 5.99
C SER A 16 -5.72 -12.36 5.68
N TRP A 17 -5.66 -11.02 5.69
CA TRP A 17 -6.82 -10.14 5.46
C TRP A 17 -6.75 -9.42 4.11
N LEU A 18 -5.62 -9.53 3.41
CA LEU A 18 -5.32 -8.81 2.17
C LEU A 18 -6.32 -9.09 1.03
N ASP A 19 -7.02 -10.24 1.06
CA ASP A 19 -8.04 -10.64 0.07
C ASP A 19 -9.47 -10.23 0.41
N ARG A 20 -9.66 -9.58 1.56
CA ARG A 20 -10.95 -9.06 2.01
C ARG A 20 -11.29 -7.74 1.27
N ARG A 21 -12.54 -7.30 1.36
CA ARG A 21 -13.03 -6.07 0.69
C ARG A 21 -12.71 -4.81 1.50
N GLU A 22 -12.37 -4.99 2.77
CA GLU A 22 -12.14 -3.96 3.76
C GLU A 22 -10.77 -3.30 3.58
N ILE A 23 -10.69 -2.02 3.94
CA ILE A 23 -9.43 -1.28 4.00
C ILE A 23 -8.72 -1.65 5.31
N LEU A 24 -7.44 -2.00 5.22
CA LEU A 24 -6.60 -2.28 6.38
C LEU A 24 -5.86 -1.00 6.80
N ALA A 25 -6.06 -0.56 8.05
CA ALA A 25 -5.39 0.60 8.61
C ALA A 25 -4.29 0.18 9.61
N ILE A 26 -3.04 0.54 9.32
CA ILE A 26 -1.90 0.27 10.21
C ILE A 26 -1.65 1.51 11.08
N LYS A 27 -1.92 1.41 12.38
CA LYS A 27 -1.73 2.50 13.35
C LYS A 27 -0.59 2.18 14.31
N GLY A 28 0.13 3.22 14.75
CA GLY A 28 1.21 3.07 15.73
C GLY A 28 2.09 4.32 15.81
N PRO A 29 2.95 4.42 16.85
CA PRO A 29 3.79 5.59 17.10
C PRO A 29 4.77 5.87 15.94
N ARG A 30 5.33 7.08 15.87
CA ARG A 30 6.40 7.40 14.91
C ARG A 30 7.57 6.42 15.09
N GLN A 31 8.26 6.10 13.99
CA GLN A 31 9.42 5.19 13.97
C GLN A 31 9.15 3.74 14.42
N SER A 32 7.90 3.30 14.51
CA SER A 32 7.52 1.88 14.74
C SER A 32 7.67 0.97 13.51
N GLY A 33 8.25 1.46 12.41
CA GLY A 33 8.47 0.69 11.19
C GLY A 33 7.22 0.46 10.33
N LYS A 34 6.23 1.36 10.35
CA LYS A 34 5.02 1.26 9.51
C LYS A 34 5.35 1.26 8.02
N THR A 35 6.19 2.21 7.59
CA THR A 35 6.75 2.28 6.24
C THR A 35 7.45 0.98 5.85
N THR A 36 8.28 0.43 6.74
CA THR A 36 8.95 -0.86 6.51
C THR A 36 7.93 -2.00 6.33
N LEU A 37 6.86 -2.02 7.13
CA LEU A 37 5.81 -3.02 7.01
C LEU A 37 5.04 -2.91 5.69
N LEU A 38 4.76 -1.69 5.21
CA LEU A 38 4.18 -1.47 3.89
C LEU A 38 5.12 -1.92 2.77
N GLN A 39 6.43 -1.71 2.89
CA GLN A 39 7.39 -2.23 1.90
C GLN A 39 7.47 -3.76 1.91
N MET A 40 7.42 -4.40 3.09
CA MET A 40 7.32 -5.86 3.18
C MET A 40 6.05 -6.37 2.49
N LEU A 41 4.91 -5.68 2.64
CA LEU A 41 3.66 -6.03 1.95
C LEU A 41 3.78 -5.88 0.43
N LYS A 42 4.39 -4.80 -0.04
CA LYS A 42 4.67 -4.60 -1.47
C LYS A 42 5.51 -5.75 -2.03
N ASP A 43 6.62 -6.07 -1.36
CA ASP A 43 7.52 -7.16 -1.78
C ASP A 43 6.79 -8.49 -1.80
N TYR A 44 5.97 -8.78 -0.78
CA TYR A 44 5.14 -9.99 -0.74
C TYR A 44 4.14 -10.07 -1.89
N LEU A 45 3.44 -8.98 -2.20
CA LEU A 45 2.46 -8.95 -3.29
C LEU A 45 3.13 -9.28 -4.64
N VAL A 46 4.31 -8.72 -4.91
CA VAL A 46 5.00 -8.91 -6.20
C VAL A 46 5.75 -10.24 -6.24
N LEU A 47 6.52 -10.56 -5.20
CA LEU A 47 7.46 -11.69 -5.23
C LEU A 47 6.81 -13.02 -4.87
N GLU A 48 5.89 -13.04 -3.92
CA GLU A 48 5.26 -14.26 -3.42
C GLU A 48 3.89 -14.47 -4.08
N LYS A 49 3.03 -13.44 -4.05
CA LYS A 49 1.68 -13.52 -4.63
C LYS A 49 1.66 -13.33 -6.15
N LYS A 50 2.80 -12.98 -6.76
CA LYS A 50 2.96 -12.78 -8.21
C LYS A 50 1.96 -11.76 -8.80
N VAL A 51 1.59 -10.75 -8.02
CA VAL A 51 0.81 -9.62 -8.51
C VAL A 51 1.70 -8.79 -9.43
N GLU A 52 1.17 -8.40 -10.59
CA GLU A 52 1.90 -7.55 -11.53
C GLU A 52 2.30 -6.23 -10.85
N LYS A 53 3.50 -5.73 -11.15
CA LYS A 53 4.05 -4.55 -10.47
C LYS A 53 3.17 -3.32 -10.65
N GLU A 54 2.55 -3.19 -11.81
CA GLU A 54 1.64 -2.10 -12.18
C GLU A 54 0.33 -2.15 -11.37
N GLN A 55 0.00 -3.29 -10.77
CA GLN A 55 -1.17 -3.47 -9.90
C GLN A 55 -0.87 -3.17 -8.43
N VAL A 56 0.39 -2.90 -8.05
CA VAL A 56 0.81 -2.56 -6.69
C VAL A 56 1.29 -1.11 -6.64
N ILE A 57 0.39 -0.20 -6.25
CA ILE A 57 0.65 1.23 -6.20
C ILE A 57 1.10 1.60 -4.79
N TYR A 58 2.28 2.19 -4.67
CA TYR A 58 2.78 2.77 -3.43
C TYR A 58 2.67 4.29 -3.50
N LEU A 59 1.97 4.88 -2.54
CA LEU A 59 1.79 6.33 -2.41
C LEU A 59 2.32 6.77 -1.04
N THR A 60 3.04 7.87 -0.99
CA THR A 60 3.41 8.52 0.27
C THR A 60 2.77 9.89 0.31
N LEU A 61 2.05 10.22 1.39
CA LEU A 61 1.47 11.54 1.58
C LEU A 61 2.47 12.55 2.17
N GLU A 62 3.74 12.17 2.30
CA GLU A 62 4.83 13.12 2.49
C GLU A 62 5.18 13.86 1.19
N ASP A 63 4.80 13.31 0.04
CA ASP A 63 4.87 13.99 -1.26
C ASP A 63 3.67 14.93 -1.37
N ILE A 64 3.95 16.23 -1.45
CA ILE A 64 2.93 17.27 -1.44
C ILE A 64 2.05 17.21 -2.70
N ASP A 65 2.59 16.83 -3.85
CA ASP A 65 1.83 16.75 -5.09
C ASP A 65 0.81 15.60 -5.03
N ILE A 66 1.23 14.46 -4.44
CA ILE A 66 0.34 13.32 -4.19
C ILE A 66 -0.75 13.70 -3.19
N LEU A 67 -0.37 14.36 -2.08
CA LEU A 67 -1.32 14.80 -1.06
C LEU A 67 -2.36 15.75 -1.63
N GLU A 68 -1.94 16.78 -2.36
CA GLU A 68 -2.84 17.76 -2.97
C GLU A 68 -3.76 17.12 -4.02
N ALA A 69 -3.22 16.26 -4.89
CA ALA A 69 -4.00 15.59 -5.93
C ALA A 69 -5.05 14.65 -5.32
N LEU A 70 -4.67 13.85 -4.31
CA LEU A 70 -5.58 12.97 -3.60
C LEU A 70 -6.64 13.76 -2.82
N SER A 71 -6.28 14.88 -2.21
CA SER A 71 -7.21 15.74 -1.44
C SER A 71 -8.23 16.44 -2.34
N ARG A 72 -7.81 16.90 -3.52
CA ARG A 72 -8.64 17.68 -4.44
C ARG A 72 -9.70 16.84 -5.14
N ASP A 73 -9.30 15.70 -5.71
CA ASP A 73 -10.22 14.77 -6.38
C ASP A 73 -9.71 13.32 -6.24
N PRO A 74 -10.00 12.66 -5.11
CA PRO A 74 -9.51 11.31 -4.85
C PRO A 74 -9.98 10.31 -5.90
N LYS A 75 -11.20 10.49 -6.45
CA LYS A 75 -11.77 9.55 -7.43
C LYS A 75 -11.01 9.61 -8.74
N SER A 76 -10.79 10.80 -9.27
CA SER A 76 -10.03 10.97 -10.53
C SER A 76 -8.57 10.60 -10.34
N PHE A 77 -7.98 10.93 -9.17
CA PHE A 77 -6.61 10.56 -8.84
C PHE A 77 -6.43 9.03 -8.85
N ILE A 78 -7.25 8.27 -8.11
CA ILE A 78 -7.20 6.80 -8.12
C ILE A 78 -7.48 6.23 -9.52
N LYS A 79 -8.45 6.80 -10.25
CA LYS A 79 -8.76 6.39 -11.63
C LYS A 79 -7.57 6.52 -12.58
N SER A 80 -6.68 7.49 -12.35
CA SER A 80 -5.49 7.69 -13.19
C SER A 80 -4.51 6.52 -13.12
N TYR A 81 -4.42 5.83 -11.98
CA TYR A 81 -3.54 4.66 -11.80
C TYR A 81 -4.11 3.37 -12.40
N ILE A 82 -5.43 3.19 -12.37
CA ILE A 82 -6.05 1.94 -12.86
C ILE A 82 -6.15 1.87 -14.38
N GLY A 83 -5.98 2.98 -15.10
CA GLY A 83 -5.90 3.02 -16.56
C GLY A 83 -7.09 2.36 -17.29
N GLY A 84 -8.27 2.38 -16.69
CA GLY A 84 -9.48 1.73 -17.24
C GLY A 84 -9.56 0.21 -17.06
N LYS A 85 -8.58 -0.45 -16.41
CA LYS A 85 -8.56 -1.89 -16.12
C LYS A 85 -9.49 -2.26 -14.95
N GLN A 86 -10.79 -1.98 -15.06
CA GLN A 86 -11.72 -2.15 -13.94
C GLN A 86 -11.92 -3.60 -13.49
N ASP A 87 -11.62 -4.58 -14.35
CA ASP A 87 -11.74 -6.01 -14.03
C ASP A 87 -10.53 -6.58 -13.27
N HIS A 88 -9.48 -5.78 -13.07
CA HIS A 88 -8.27 -6.20 -12.38
C HIS A 88 -8.26 -5.71 -10.93
N ARG A 89 -7.69 -6.52 -10.05
CA ARG A 89 -7.48 -6.12 -8.66
C ARG A 89 -6.23 -5.25 -8.53
N PHE A 90 -6.36 -4.12 -7.86
CA PHE A 90 -5.25 -3.21 -7.54
C PHE A 90 -5.05 -3.11 -6.03
N TYR A 91 -3.80 -2.99 -5.61
CA TYR A 91 -3.42 -2.79 -4.21
C TYR A 91 -2.79 -1.40 -4.07
N PHE A 92 -3.47 -0.53 -3.32
CA PHE A 92 -2.96 0.79 -2.97
C PHE A 92 -2.37 0.72 -1.56
N LEU A 93 -1.06 0.94 -1.45
CA LEU A 93 -0.31 1.03 -0.21
C LEU A 93 -0.04 2.51 0.06
N ILE A 94 -0.77 3.10 1.00
CA ILE A 94 -0.69 4.53 1.29
C ILE A 94 0.05 4.72 2.61
N ASP A 95 1.24 5.33 2.54
CA ASP A 95 2.04 5.69 3.69
C ASP A 95 1.75 7.12 4.15
N ALA A 96 2.05 7.41 5.42
CA ALA A 96 1.89 8.72 6.03
C ALA A 96 0.46 9.31 5.93
N PHE A 97 -0.57 8.46 5.91
CA PHE A 97 -1.98 8.86 5.74
C PHE A 97 -2.48 9.95 6.70
N HIS A 98 -1.84 10.14 7.85
CA HIS A 98 -2.20 11.16 8.85
C HIS A 98 -2.00 12.62 8.39
N TYR A 99 -1.42 12.85 7.20
CA TYR A 99 -1.34 14.17 6.57
C TYR A 99 -2.59 14.56 5.78
N LEU A 100 -3.45 13.60 5.44
CA LEU A 100 -4.76 13.85 4.80
C LEU A 100 -5.80 14.25 5.84
#